data_AF-A0A0A8UNT1-F1
#
_entry.id   AF-A0A0A8UNT1-F1
#
_cell.length_a   1.000
_cell.length_b   1.000
_cell.length_c   1.000
_cell.angle_alpha   90.00
_cell.angle_beta   90.00
_cell.angle_gamma   90.00
#
_symmetry.space_group_name_H-M   'P 1'
#
loop_
_entity.id
_entity.type
_entity.pdbx_description
1 polymer ?
#
loop_
_entity_poly.entity_id
_entity_poly.type
_entity_poly.pdbx_seq_one_letter_code
_entity_poly.pdbx_strand_id
1 'polypeptide(L)'
;MPKKAYTGAVKLLRNITELSFFGWVDDDYHVDAIAYLPHSELPKLASLLALPEKVRKLMSMEITPQYIRLVVPKINSEPMINYLSEVLSTVGSIKESRHLNEQRILRVATVSMPTGSFAKSGPRTIKEQVDLFHSHVHSSYNLMNKQAKLFSDELAICVMPEFYSHCSVGGQSTLFMPHDTQKELLAGYCNVSKHYPSLLIMVNLTATTPTEVTDAEGLSIGHKPKTQKTNMLLGIKDGVVVYASYKLNKGPADIPEAELTSMEAERNTYWQGQIERELMPLAYFKQYKGITIAGSICVDAAEGVLGKYLRKQFADFNTDEFGPAIQIISSSSMALPIFKKRQEMDPNQVVTPQISQGLIIQADGHDKLKRSGVWLVEGENFIRQKAASTTVLDDGVCIESYSISVNLLHNKLHDYVGDDIDDRPKASK
;
A
#
# COMPACT_ATOMS: atom_id res chain seq x y z
N MET A 1 0.22 -25.18 5.53
CA MET A 1 1.53 -24.54 5.80
C MET A 1 1.45 -23.12 5.26
N PRO A 2 1.93 -22.09 5.98
CA PRO A 2 1.92 -20.72 5.46
C PRO A 2 2.70 -20.64 4.14
N LYS A 3 2.24 -19.82 3.19
CA LYS A 3 2.89 -19.59 1.89
C LYS A 3 4.26 -18.92 2.11
N LYS A 4 5.29 -19.69 2.47
CA LYS A 4 6.64 -19.13 2.63
C LYS A 4 7.29 -19.00 1.26
N ALA A 5 7.19 -17.81 0.68
CA ALA A 5 7.91 -17.39 -0.52
C ALA A 5 9.43 -17.67 -0.43
N TYR A 6 10.01 -17.52 0.76
CA TYR A 6 11.44 -17.77 0.98
C TYR A 6 11.76 -19.23 1.27
N THR A 7 12.07 -19.98 0.21
CA THR A 7 12.60 -21.35 0.32
C THR A 7 14.13 -21.36 0.34
N GLY A 8 14.74 -22.44 0.84
CA GLY A 8 16.19 -22.66 0.75
C GLY A 8 16.71 -22.63 -0.69
N ALA A 9 15.87 -23.03 -1.65
CA ALA A 9 16.18 -23.00 -3.08
C ALA A 9 16.32 -21.57 -3.63
N VAL A 10 15.41 -20.66 -3.25
CA VAL A 10 15.52 -19.24 -3.63
C VAL A 10 16.81 -18.63 -3.06
N LYS A 11 17.13 -18.92 -1.78
CA LYS A 11 18.39 -18.47 -1.16
C LYS A 11 19.61 -18.99 -1.92
N LEU A 12 19.61 -20.26 -2.32
CA LEU A 12 20.69 -20.85 -3.09
C LEU A 12 20.90 -20.14 -4.44
N LEU A 13 19.84 -19.87 -5.19
CA LEU A 13 19.93 -19.15 -6.46
C LEU A 13 20.56 -17.77 -6.28
N ARG A 14 20.14 -17.02 -5.25
CA ARG A 14 20.73 -15.72 -4.92
C ARG A 14 22.23 -15.82 -4.66
N ASN A 15 22.68 -16.86 -3.96
CA ASN A 15 24.09 -17.02 -3.62
C ASN A 15 24.96 -17.41 -4.81
N ILE A 16 24.46 -18.29 -5.68
CA ILE A 16 25.22 -18.74 -6.87
C ILE A 16 25.31 -17.62 -7.91
N THR A 17 24.22 -16.89 -8.11
CA THR A 17 24.10 -15.93 -9.22
C THR A 17 24.36 -14.49 -8.78
N GLU A 18 24.37 -14.21 -7.48
CA GLU A 18 24.36 -12.86 -6.90
C GLU A 18 23.19 -11.98 -7.35
N LEU A 19 22.17 -12.57 -7.99
CA LEU A 19 20.95 -11.88 -8.41
C LEU A 19 19.94 -11.85 -7.27
N SER A 20 19.14 -10.78 -7.23
CA SER A 20 18.13 -10.54 -6.20
C SER A 20 16.85 -11.38 -6.38
N PHE A 21 16.99 -12.70 -6.54
CA PHE A 21 15.84 -13.60 -6.62
C PHE A 21 14.97 -13.53 -5.36
N PHE A 22 13.66 -13.45 -5.54
CA PHE A 22 12.65 -13.61 -4.48
C PHE A 22 11.68 -14.73 -4.88
N GLY A 23 10.99 -15.31 -3.90
CA GLY A 23 9.98 -16.33 -4.20
C GLY A 23 8.60 -15.73 -4.41
N TRP A 24 7.85 -16.29 -5.34
CA TRP A 24 6.44 -15.99 -5.57
C TRP A 24 5.64 -17.29 -5.49
N VAL A 25 4.61 -17.33 -4.66
CA VAL A 25 3.79 -18.53 -4.46
C VAL A 25 2.54 -18.42 -5.30
N ASP A 26 2.30 -19.39 -6.19
CA ASP A 26 1.06 -19.46 -6.97
C ASP A 26 -0.10 -20.09 -6.17
N ASP A 27 -1.27 -20.15 -6.79
CA ASP A 27 -2.49 -20.68 -6.17
C ASP A 27 -2.41 -22.19 -5.86
N ASP A 28 -1.52 -22.91 -6.54
CA ASP A 28 -1.26 -24.35 -6.37
C ASP A 28 -0.12 -24.62 -5.36
N TYR A 29 0.34 -23.59 -4.64
CA TYR A 29 1.47 -23.64 -3.71
C TYR A 29 2.81 -24.02 -4.35
N HIS A 30 2.94 -23.89 -5.67
CA HIS A 30 4.25 -23.87 -6.29
C HIS A 30 4.92 -22.53 -6.04
N VAL A 31 6.23 -22.57 -5.88
CA VAL A 31 7.05 -21.37 -5.67
C VAL A 31 7.85 -21.12 -6.94
N ASP A 32 7.65 -19.99 -7.59
CA ASP A 32 8.52 -19.50 -8.64
C ASP A 32 9.62 -18.63 -8.02
N ALA A 33 10.86 -18.74 -8.48
CA ALA A 33 11.91 -17.79 -8.12
C ALA A 33 12.02 -16.72 -9.20
N ILE A 34 11.87 -15.47 -8.83
CA ILE A 34 11.75 -14.33 -9.75
C ILE A 34 12.85 -13.33 -9.45
N ALA A 35 13.47 -12.80 -10.50
CA ALA A 35 14.39 -11.67 -10.39
C ALA A 35 14.07 -10.63 -11.47
N TYR A 36 14.13 -9.36 -11.09
CA TYR A 36 14.07 -8.24 -12.02
C TYR A 36 15.44 -7.60 -12.14
N LEU A 37 15.88 -7.36 -13.37
CA LEU A 37 17.14 -6.68 -13.67
C LEU A 37 16.84 -5.42 -14.48
N PRO A 38 17.21 -4.22 -14.01
CA PRO A 38 17.22 -3.03 -14.84
C PRO A 38 18.18 -3.23 -16.01
N HIS A 39 17.94 -2.54 -17.14
CA HIS A 39 18.81 -2.65 -18.32
C HIS A 39 20.27 -2.26 -18.03
N SER A 40 20.50 -1.37 -17.06
CA SER A 40 21.84 -1.02 -16.60
C SER A 40 22.61 -2.19 -15.97
N GLU A 41 21.90 -3.24 -15.53
CA GLU A 41 22.49 -4.43 -14.90
C GLU A 41 22.55 -5.64 -15.84
N LEU A 42 22.31 -5.45 -17.14
CA LEU A 42 22.35 -6.53 -18.14
C LEU A 42 23.62 -7.40 -18.10
N PRO A 43 24.84 -6.87 -17.85
CA PRO A 43 26.04 -7.70 -17.70
C PRO A 43 25.93 -8.77 -16.60
N LYS A 44 25.09 -8.56 -15.57
CA LYS A 44 24.89 -9.55 -14.50
C LYS A 44 24.20 -10.83 -15.00
N LEU A 45 23.54 -10.82 -16.17
CA LEU A 45 22.96 -12.03 -16.76
C LEU A 45 23.99 -13.14 -17.02
N ALA A 46 25.28 -12.78 -17.17
CA ALA A 46 26.34 -13.77 -17.30
C ALA A 46 26.46 -14.70 -16.07
N SER A 47 26.04 -14.24 -14.88
CA SER A 47 26.07 -15.07 -13.66
C SER A 47 25.11 -16.25 -13.72
N LEU A 48 24.09 -16.20 -14.60
CA LEU A 48 23.21 -17.33 -14.83
C LEU A 48 23.96 -18.56 -15.36
N LEU A 49 25.10 -18.38 -16.04
CA LEU A 49 25.92 -19.49 -16.53
C LEU A 49 26.50 -20.37 -15.41
N ALA A 50 26.54 -19.86 -14.17
CA ALA A 50 26.90 -20.66 -13.00
C ALA A 50 25.82 -21.69 -12.62
N LEU A 51 24.59 -21.54 -13.14
CA LEU A 51 23.52 -22.51 -12.93
C LEU A 51 23.64 -23.70 -13.90
N PRO A 52 23.30 -24.93 -13.45
CA PRO A 52 23.26 -26.10 -14.32
C PRO A 52 22.40 -25.85 -15.55
N GLU A 53 22.79 -26.43 -16.68
CA GLU A 53 22.05 -26.33 -17.94
C GLU A 53 20.60 -26.81 -17.79
N LYS A 54 20.36 -27.84 -16.97
CA LYS A 54 19.02 -28.36 -16.68
C LYS A 54 18.11 -27.32 -16.01
N VAL A 55 18.66 -26.49 -15.11
CA VAL A 55 17.93 -25.39 -14.47
C VAL A 55 17.69 -24.28 -15.49
N ARG A 56 18.75 -23.85 -16.20
CA ARG A 56 18.66 -22.78 -17.20
C ARG A 56 17.65 -23.06 -18.31
N LYS A 57 17.53 -24.31 -18.77
CA LYS A 57 16.56 -24.72 -19.79
C LYS A 57 15.10 -24.55 -19.36
N LEU A 58 14.83 -24.54 -18.07
CA LEU A 58 13.50 -24.35 -17.51
C LEU A 58 13.20 -22.88 -17.18
N MET A 59 14.22 -22.02 -17.18
CA MET A 59 14.04 -20.61 -16.90
C MET A 59 13.33 -19.91 -18.05
N SER A 60 12.47 -18.95 -17.72
CA SER A 60 11.96 -17.99 -18.69
C SER A 60 12.61 -16.63 -18.48
N MET A 61 12.76 -15.90 -19.58
CA MET A 61 13.26 -14.53 -19.59
C MET A 61 12.32 -13.68 -20.43
N GLU A 62 11.82 -12.61 -19.82
CA GLU A 62 10.94 -11.64 -20.47
C GLU A 62 11.61 -10.28 -20.45
N ILE A 63 11.78 -9.69 -21.64
CA ILE A 63 12.42 -8.37 -21.80
C ILE A 63 11.31 -7.33 -21.96
N THR A 64 11.23 -6.41 -21.02
CA THR A 64 10.33 -5.25 -21.07
C THR A 64 11.12 -3.99 -21.40
N PRO A 65 10.46 -2.86 -21.75
CA PRO A 65 11.17 -1.61 -21.99
C PRO A 65 11.90 -1.07 -20.75
N GLN A 66 11.55 -1.51 -19.53
CA GLN A 66 12.12 -0.98 -18.28
C GLN A 66 13.06 -1.95 -17.55
N TYR A 67 12.88 -3.26 -17.72
CA TYR A 67 13.66 -4.29 -17.04
C TYR A 67 13.59 -5.64 -17.77
N ILE A 68 14.44 -6.57 -17.34
CA ILE A 68 14.43 -7.98 -17.71
C ILE A 68 13.87 -8.75 -16.52
N ARG A 69 12.83 -9.55 -16.73
CA ARG A 69 12.24 -10.43 -15.72
C ARG A 69 12.72 -11.85 -15.98
N LEU A 70 13.36 -12.46 -14.99
CA LEU A 70 13.78 -13.85 -14.98
C LEU A 70 12.86 -14.65 -14.07
N VAL A 71 12.47 -15.85 -14.51
CA VAL A 71 11.69 -16.77 -13.70
C VAL A 71 12.31 -18.15 -13.74
N VAL A 72 12.51 -18.74 -12.57
CA VAL A 72 12.74 -20.18 -12.40
C VAL A 72 11.45 -20.78 -11.86
N PRO A 73 10.63 -21.43 -12.72
CA PRO A 73 9.32 -21.88 -12.32
C PRO A 73 9.39 -23.09 -11.37
N LYS A 74 8.41 -23.21 -10.48
CA LYS A 74 8.19 -24.35 -9.58
C LYS A 74 9.47 -24.83 -8.89
N ILE A 75 10.22 -23.90 -8.30
CA ILE A 75 11.53 -24.15 -7.69
C ILE A 75 11.46 -25.14 -6.51
N ASN A 76 10.29 -25.27 -5.90
CA ASN A 76 10.01 -26.23 -4.83
C ASN A 76 9.48 -27.59 -5.34
N SER A 77 9.51 -27.86 -6.64
CA SER A 77 9.11 -29.16 -7.20
C SER A 77 10.29 -30.12 -7.37
N GLU A 78 10.02 -31.42 -7.33
CA GLU A 78 10.88 -32.40 -7.98
C GLU A 78 10.58 -32.32 -9.49
N PRO A 79 11.57 -32.12 -10.39
CA PRO A 79 13.00 -32.41 -10.28
C PRO A 79 13.92 -31.22 -9.92
N MET A 80 13.38 -30.01 -9.75
CA MET A 80 14.19 -28.80 -9.53
C MET A 80 15.01 -28.87 -8.24
N ILE A 81 14.42 -29.39 -7.16
CA ILE A 81 15.11 -29.61 -5.88
C ILE A 81 16.36 -30.50 -6.07
N ASN A 82 16.26 -31.55 -6.88
CA ASN A 82 17.38 -32.47 -7.14
C ASN A 82 18.51 -31.76 -7.88
N TYR A 83 18.18 -30.99 -8.93
CA TYR A 83 19.18 -30.23 -9.67
C TYR A 83 19.88 -29.17 -8.81
N LEU A 84 19.16 -28.50 -7.92
CA LEU A 84 19.74 -27.51 -7.01
C LEU A 84 20.57 -28.17 -5.90
N SER A 85 20.19 -29.37 -5.43
CA SER A 85 20.93 -30.12 -4.41
C SER A 85 22.29 -30.60 -4.92
N GLU A 86 22.36 -31.02 -6.20
CA GLU A 86 23.64 -31.33 -6.86
C GLU A 86 24.60 -30.14 -6.82
N VAL A 87 24.11 -28.93 -7.08
CA VAL A 87 24.92 -27.70 -7.02
C VAL A 87 25.37 -27.40 -5.59
N LEU A 88 24.47 -27.53 -4.60
CA LEU A 88 24.78 -27.31 -3.19
C LEU A 88 25.96 -28.17 -2.72
N SER A 89 26.03 -29.43 -3.14
CA SER A 89 27.13 -30.34 -2.83
C SER A 89 28.48 -29.88 -3.39
N THR A 90 28.46 -29.04 -4.43
CA THR A 90 29.66 -28.55 -5.14
C THR A 90 30.14 -27.18 -4.62
N VAL A 91 29.22 -26.32 -4.16
CA VAL A 91 29.51 -24.92 -3.82
C VAL A 91 29.81 -24.71 -2.31
N GLY A 92 29.54 -25.72 -1.46
CA GLY A 92 29.82 -25.67 -0.03
C GLY A 92 28.80 -24.85 0.78
N SER A 93 29.16 -24.45 2.01
CA SER A 93 28.23 -23.77 2.92
C SER A 93 27.83 -22.38 2.42
N ILE A 94 26.53 -22.13 2.38
CA ILE A 94 25.93 -20.81 2.14
C ILE A 94 26.40 -19.85 3.24
N LYS A 95 27.04 -18.75 2.88
CA LYS A 95 27.35 -17.66 3.83
C LYS A 95 26.05 -16.96 4.23
N GLU A 96 25.67 -17.07 5.50
CA GLU A 96 24.65 -16.19 6.10
C GLU A 96 25.34 -14.94 6.63
N SER A 97 24.93 -13.75 6.17
CA SER A 97 25.10 -12.49 6.93
C SER A 97 24.49 -11.23 6.32
N ARG A 98 23.94 -11.24 5.10
CA ARG A 98 23.39 -10.01 4.50
C ARG A 98 21.91 -9.84 4.83
N HIS A 99 21.52 -8.62 5.18
CA HIS A 99 20.11 -8.21 5.17
C HIS A 99 19.47 -8.63 3.85
N LEU A 100 18.31 -9.26 3.96
CA LEU A 100 17.63 -9.79 2.80
C LEU A 100 16.92 -8.65 2.08
N ASN A 101 17.43 -8.31 0.89
CA ASN A 101 16.83 -7.28 0.05
C ASN A 101 16.18 -7.89 -1.19
N GLU A 102 15.00 -7.41 -1.53
CA GLU A 102 14.21 -7.87 -2.68
C GLU A 102 14.09 -6.75 -3.70
N GLN A 103 14.60 -7.00 -4.90
CA GLN A 103 14.31 -6.11 -6.02
C GLN A 103 12.92 -6.43 -6.57
N ARG A 104 12.01 -5.45 -6.48
CA ARG A 104 10.60 -5.59 -6.86
C ARG A 104 10.22 -4.51 -7.87
N ILE A 105 9.27 -4.85 -8.75
CA ILE A 105 8.61 -3.90 -9.64
C ILE A 105 7.26 -3.53 -9.05
N LEU A 106 7.05 -2.23 -8.89
CA LEU A 106 5.84 -1.65 -8.32
C LEU A 106 5.17 -0.75 -9.36
N ARG A 107 3.87 -1.00 -9.57
CA ARG A 107 3.01 -0.29 -10.50
C ARG A 107 2.03 0.54 -9.68
N VAL A 108 2.26 1.84 -9.62
CA VAL A 108 1.50 2.72 -8.73
C VAL A 108 0.73 3.73 -9.55
N ALA A 109 -0.51 4.00 -9.18
CA ALA A 109 -1.26 5.14 -9.68
C ALA A 109 -1.69 6.01 -8.50
N THR A 110 -1.46 7.30 -8.61
CA THR A 110 -1.96 8.30 -7.66
C THR A 110 -3.02 9.13 -8.33
N VAL A 111 -4.22 9.11 -7.75
CA VAL A 111 -5.35 9.95 -8.15
C VAL A 111 -5.27 11.26 -7.36
N SER A 112 -5.39 12.39 -8.05
CA SER A 112 -5.36 13.72 -7.44
C SER A 112 -6.57 14.49 -7.91
N MET A 113 -7.34 15.02 -6.97
CA MET A 113 -8.51 15.83 -7.27
C MET A 113 -8.76 16.84 -6.15
N PRO A 114 -9.30 18.03 -6.43
CA PRO A 114 -9.59 19.02 -5.39
C PRO A 114 -10.73 18.57 -4.47
N THR A 115 -10.42 17.84 -3.39
CA THR A 115 -11.38 17.34 -2.40
C THR A 115 -11.93 18.41 -1.46
N GLY A 116 -11.13 19.43 -1.12
CA GLY A 116 -11.61 20.60 -0.36
C GLY A 116 -12.67 21.44 -1.09
N SER A 117 -12.73 21.33 -2.41
CA SER A 117 -13.73 22.00 -3.26
C SER A 117 -15.07 21.24 -3.34
N PHE A 118 -15.23 20.08 -2.71
CA PHE A 118 -16.45 19.27 -2.82
C PHE A 118 -17.70 19.89 -2.18
N ALA A 119 -17.52 20.87 -1.28
CA ALA A 119 -18.63 21.73 -0.83
C ALA A 119 -19.20 22.61 -1.96
N LYS A 120 -18.49 22.75 -3.09
CA LYS A 120 -18.85 23.62 -4.24
C LYS A 120 -19.36 22.83 -5.46
N SER A 121 -19.10 21.52 -5.54
CA SER A 121 -19.68 20.67 -6.59
C SER A 121 -21.06 20.17 -6.18
N GLY A 122 -21.97 20.00 -7.16
CA GLY A 122 -23.27 19.37 -6.92
C GLY A 122 -23.08 17.96 -6.34
N PRO A 123 -23.87 17.55 -5.33
CA PRO A 123 -23.59 16.31 -4.63
C PRO A 123 -24.04 15.10 -5.44
N ARG A 124 -23.15 14.11 -5.61
CA ARG A 124 -23.41 12.92 -6.43
C ARG A 124 -24.26 11.89 -5.69
N THR A 125 -25.17 11.24 -6.39
CA THR A 125 -25.81 10.02 -5.90
C THR A 125 -24.76 8.91 -5.72
N ILE A 126 -25.09 7.89 -4.93
CA ILE A 126 -24.22 6.71 -4.74
C ILE A 126 -23.84 6.10 -6.10
N LYS A 127 -24.82 5.96 -7.01
CA LYS A 127 -24.58 5.40 -8.35
C LYS A 127 -23.57 6.23 -9.14
N GLU A 128 -23.74 7.55 -9.18
CA GLU A 128 -22.81 8.44 -9.88
C GLU A 128 -21.40 8.39 -9.28
N GLN A 129 -21.29 8.30 -7.96
CA GLN A 129 -19.99 8.18 -7.29
C GLN A 129 -19.32 6.83 -7.55
N VAL A 130 -20.09 5.73 -7.63
CA VAL A 130 -19.57 4.40 -8.02
C VAL A 130 -19.13 4.40 -9.49
N ASP A 131 -19.89 5.01 -10.38
CA ASP A 131 -19.53 5.14 -11.80
C ASP A 131 -18.26 5.98 -11.98
N LEU A 132 -18.12 7.06 -11.21
CA LEU A 132 -16.91 7.88 -11.15
C LEU A 132 -15.70 7.08 -10.64
N PHE A 133 -15.87 6.36 -9.53
CA PHE A 133 -14.85 5.47 -9.00
C PHE A 133 -14.40 4.44 -10.02
N HIS A 134 -15.35 3.83 -10.75
CA HIS A 134 -15.01 2.92 -11.83
C HIS A 134 -14.19 3.60 -12.93
N SER A 135 -14.60 4.78 -13.39
CA SER A 135 -13.85 5.54 -14.41
C SER A 135 -12.40 5.83 -13.98
N HIS A 136 -12.19 6.26 -12.73
CA HIS A 136 -10.86 6.57 -12.18
C HIS A 136 -9.99 5.32 -12.04
N VAL A 137 -10.54 4.22 -11.50
CA VAL A 137 -9.84 2.93 -11.38
C VAL A 137 -9.50 2.37 -12.76
N HIS A 138 -10.45 2.39 -13.70
CA HIS A 138 -10.25 1.94 -15.07
C HIS A 138 -9.12 2.69 -15.77
N SER A 139 -9.15 4.03 -15.67
CA SER A 139 -8.13 4.90 -16.26
C SER A 139 -6.76 4.66 -15.65
N SER A 140 -6.69 4.51 -14.31
CA SER A 140 -5.46 4.17 -13.59
C SER A 140 -4.90 2.82 -14.04
N TYR A 141 -5.74 1.79 -14.13
CA TYR A 141 -5.34 0.44 -14.56
C TYR A 141 -4.86 0.42 -16.02
N ASN A 142 -5.55 1.12 -16.92
CA ASN A 142 -5.14 1.23 -18.32
C ASN A 142 -3.80 1.95 -18.48
N LEU A 143 -3.56 3.01 -17.70
CA LEU A 143 -2.28 3.71 -17.72
C LEU A 143 -1.13 2.82 -17.27
N MET A 144 -1.34 1.96 -16.25
CA MET A 144 -0.33 0.97 -15.85
C MET A 144 -0.05 -0.04 -16.97
N ASN A 145 -1.11 -0.62 -17.58
CA ASN A 145 -0.97 -1.66 -18.60
C ASN A 145 -0.42 -1.16 -19.94
N LYS A 146 -0.58 0.12 -20.27
CA LYS A 146 0.04 0.72 -21.47
C LYS A 146 1.57 0.64 -21.46
N GLN A 147 2.18 0.53 -20.28
CA GLN A 147 3.64 0.51 -20.13
C GLN A 147 4.21 -0.88 -20.40
N ALA A 148 3.60 -1.90 -19.78
CA ALA A 148 3.88 -3.31 -19.98
C ALA A 148 2.71 -4.12 -19.39
N LYS A 149 2.62 -5.39 -19.77
CA LYS A 149 1.72 -6.34 -19.11
C LYS A 149 2.06 -6.42 -17.62
N LEU A 150 1.04 -6.36 -16.77
CA LEU A 150 1.18 -6.64 -15.33
C LEU A 150 1.43 -8.13 -15.11
N PHE A 151 2.54 -8.47 -14.45
CA PHE A 151 2.79 -9.83 -13.99
C PHE A 151 2.14 -10.09 -12.63
N SER A 152 1.82 -11.36 -12.35
CA SER A 152 1.20 -11.76 -11.08
C SER A 152 2.09 -11.50 -9.86
N ASP A 153 3.41 -11.43 -10.04
CA ASP A 153 4.40 -11.10 -9.01
C ASP A 153 4.67 -9.59 -8.83
N GLU A 154 4.14 -8.75 -9.72
CA GLU A 154 4.23 -7.29 -9.60
C GLU A 154 3.19 -6.76 -8.63
N LEU A 155 3.60 -5.83 -7.76
CA LEU A 155 2.67 -5.14 -6.89
C LEU A 155 2.01 -3.99 -7.66
N ALA A 156 0.68 -3.96 -7.69
CA ALA A 156 -0.10 -2.90 -8.32
C ALA A 156 -1.02 -2.21 -7.31
N ILE A 157 -0.85 -0.90 -7.11
CA ILE A 157 -1.64 -0.11 -6.16
C ILE A 157 -2.19 1.16 -6.82
N CYS A 158 -3.48 1.42 -6.64
CA CYS A 158 -4.10 2.71 -6.96
C CYS A 158 -4.47 3.41 -5.65
N VAL A 159 -4.02 4.66 -5.46
CA VAL A 159 -4.29 5.43 -4.23
C VAL A 159 -5.12 6.66 -4.54
N MET A 160 -6.19 6.85 -3.79
CA MET A 160 -7.11 7.98 -3.88
C MET A 160 -6.92 8.94 -2.69
N PRO A 161 -7.23 10.24 -2.88
CA PRO A 161 -7.02 11.25 -1.85
C PRO A 161 -8.07 11.16 -0.74
N GLU A 162 -7.81 11.87 0.35
CA GLU A 162 -8.76 11.97 1.46
C GLU A 162 -10.04 12.68 1.02
N PHE A 163 -11.20 12.27 1.58
CA PHE A 163 -12.54 12.77 1.25
C PHE A 163 -13.01 12.44 -0.17
N TYR A 164 -12.44 11.41 -0.80
CA TYR A 164 -12.87 10.94 -2.12
C TYR A 164 -14.36 10.53 -2.17
N SER A 165 -14.88 9.96 -1.09
CA SER A 165 -16.16 9.23 -1.04
C SER A 165 -17.43 10.07 -0.89
N HIS A 166 -17.40 11.35 -1.26
CA HIS A 166 -18.51 12.26 -0.99
C HIS A 166 -19.77 11.95 -1.83
N CYS A 167 -20.93 11.78 -1.17
CA CYS A 167 -22.23 11.50 -1.81
C CYS A 167 -23.37 12.36 -1.20
N SER A 168 -24.40 12.70 -1.98
CA SER A 168 -25.68 13.20 -1.46
C SER A 168 -26.54 12.08 -0.90
N VAL A 169 -27.24 12.38 0.18
CA VAL A 169 -28.32 11.54 0.71
C VAL A 169 -29.54 12.42 0.94
N GLY A 170 -30.67 12.07 0.33
CA GLY A 170 -31.92 12.83 0.48
C GLY A 170 -31.84 14.29 0.02
N GLY A 171 -30.97 14.61 -0.94
CA GLY A 171 -30.76 15.98 -1.43
C GLY A 171 -29.91 16.88 -0.54
N GLN A 172 -29.42 16.37 0.61
CA GLN A 172 -28.44 17.06 1.45
C GLN A 172 -27.02 16.60 1.12
N SER A 173 -26.09 17.55 1.10
CA SER A 173 -24.66 17.32 0.93
C SER A 173 -23.99 17.48 2.30
N THR A 174 -23.47 16.39 2.84
CA THR A 174 -22.68 16.40 4.09
C THR A 174 -21.40 15.64 3.85
N LEU A 175 -20.28 16.12 4.40
CA LEU A 175 -18.97 15.50 4.24
C LEU A 175 -18.90 14.11 4.90
N PHE A 176 -19.62 13.94 6.01
CA PHE A 176 -19.75 12.67 6.72
C PHE A 176 -21.09 12.02 6.40
N MET A 177 -21.07 11.06 5.47
CA MET A 177 -22.27 10.36 5.06
C MET A 177 -22.80 9.44 6.19
N PRO A 178 -24.11 9.18 6.26
CA PRO A 178 -24.66 8.16 7.14
C PRO A 178 -24.00 6.79 6.92
N HIS A 179 -23.83 6.03 8.01
CA HIS A 179 -23.24 4.69 7.96
C HIS A 179 -23.87 3.75 6.92
N ASP A 180 -25.20 3.79 6.73
CA ASP A 180 -25.87 2.91 5.76
C ASP A 180 -25.56 3.32 4.31
N THR A 181 -25.45 4.62 4.03
CA THR A 181 -24.95 5.13 2.75
C THR A 181 -23.51 4.70 2.50
N GLN A 182 -22.67 4.74 3.53
CA GLN A 182 -21.30 4.26 3.45
C GLN A 182 -21.23 2.77 3.06
N LYS A 183 -22.09 1.92 3.65
CA LYS A 183 -22.17 0.51 3.31
C LYS A 183 -22.55 0.28 1.85
N GLU A 184 -23.55 1.00 1.36
CA GLU A 184 -24.01 0.91 -0.03
C GLU A 184 -22.91 1.36 -1.00
N LEU A 185 -22.25 2.48 -0.73
CA LEU A 185 -21.14 2.99 -1.53
C LEU A 185 -19.97 2.01 -1.56
N LEU A 186 -19.58 1.48 -0.40
CA LEU A 186 -18.51 0.48 -0.28
C LEU A 186 -18.84 -0.81 -1.04
N ALA A 187 -20.09 -1.27 -1.00
CA ALA A 187 -20.52 -2.42 -1.78
C ALA A 187 -20.33 -2.18 -3.30
N GLY A 188 -20.65 -0.96 -3.77
CA GLY A 188 -20.38 -0.53 -5.14
C GLY A 188 -18.89 -0.55 -5.50
N TYR A 189 -18.04 0.03 -4.64
CA TYR A 189 -16.58 0.02 -4.83
C TYR A 189 -15.99 -1.39 -4.83
N CYS A 190 -16.46 -2.26 -3.93
CA CYS A 190 -16.11 -3.67 -3.93
C CYS A 190 -16.50 -4.34 -5.26
N ASN A 191 -17.70 -4.08 -5.79
CA ASN A 191 -18.10 -4.63 -7.08
C ASN A 191 -17.19 -4.18 -8.22
N VAL A 192 -16.83 -2.89 -8.25
CA VAL A 192 -15.88 -2.35 -9.23
C VAL A 192 -14.52 -3.05 -9.15
N SER A 193 -14.01 -3.30 -7.94
CA SER A 193 -12.69 -3.93 -7.75
C SER A 193 -12.58 -5.35 -8.33
N LYS A 194 -13.69 -6.08 -8.52
CA LYS A 194 -13.70 -7.40 -9.16
C LYS A 194 -13.30 -7.35 -10.64
N HIS A 195 -13.46 -6.20 -11.30
CA HIS A 195 -12.99 -6.00 -12.67
C HIS A 195 -11.47 -5.85 -12.76
N TYR A 196 -10.80 -5.57 -11.63
CA TYR A 196 -9.36 -5.29 -11.55
C TYR A 196 -8.69 -6.13 -10.45
N PRO A 197 -8.76 -7.48 -10.51
CA PRO A 197 -8.38 -8.36 -9.40
C PRO A 197 -6.88 -8.28 -9.03
N SER A 198 -6.02 -7.79 -9.92
CA SER A 198 -4.60 -7.59 -9.66
C SER A 198 -4.28 -6.27 -8.95
N LEU A 199 -5.25 -5.38 -8.77
CA LEU A 199 -5.06 -4.04 -8.22
C LEU A 199 -5.53 -3.98 -6.77
N LEU A 200 -4.68 -3.49 -5.88
CA LEU A 200 -5.09 -3.03 -4.56
C LEU A 200 -5.52 -1.57 -4.69
N ILE A 201 -6.79 -1.27 -4.38
CA ILE A 201 -7.34 0.08 -4.48
C ILE A 201 -7.45 0.67 -3.07
N MET A 202 -6.65 1.69 -2.79
CA MET A 202 -6.63 2.40 -1.52
C MET A 202 -7.53 3.63 -1.64
N VAL A 203 -8.68 3.60 -0.96
CA VAL A 203 -9.72 4.64 -1.04
C VAL A 203 -10.12 5.11 0.33
N ASN A 204 -10.33 6.42 0.46
CA ASN A 204 -10.81 7.03 1.69
C ASN A 204 -12.33 7.01 1.76
N LEU A 205 -12.90 6.63 2.92
CA LEU A 205 -14.32 6.70 3.24
C LEU A 205 -14.55 7.56 4.48
N THR A 206 -15.43 8.55 4.37
CA THR A 206 -15.84 9.42 5.48
C THR A 206 -17.31 9.28 5.82
N ALA A 207 -17.61 8.89 7.05
CA ALA A 207 -18.95 8.52 7.45
C ALA A 207 -19.23 8.82 8.93
N THR A 208 -20.44 8.49 9.37
CA THR A 208 -20.82 8.46 10.77
C THR A 208 -20.85 7.03 11.34
N THR A 209 -20.87 6.90 12.66
CA THR A 209 -21.07 5.61 13.34
C THR A 209 -22.51 5.09 13.16
N PRO A 210 -22.74 3.76 13.14
CA PRO A 210 -24.07 3.17 13.00
C PRO A 210 -25.03 3.50 14.15
N THR A 211 -24.46 3.77 15.33
CA THR A 211 -25.19 4.06 16.55
C THR A 211 -24.55 5.23 17.26
N GLU A 212 -25.27 5.82 18.21
CA GLU A 212 -24.66 6.72 19.19
C GLU A 212 -23.64 5.95 20.03
N VAL A 213 -22.51 6.59 20.29
CA VAL A 213 -21.43 6.03 21.08
C VAL A 213 -20.86 7.14 21.97
N THR A 214 -20.42 6.75 23.16
CA THR A 214 -19.68 7.65 24.05
C THR A 214 -18.19 7.45 23.79
N ASP A 215 -17.48 8.54 23.53
CA ASP A 215 -16.02 8.55 23.51
C ASP A 215 -15.47 8.28 24.92
N ALA A 216 -14.38 7.52 25.03
CA ALA A 216 -13.81 7.17 26.35
C ALA A 216 -13.39 8.42 27.16
N GLU A 217 -12.92 9.46 26.46
CA GLU A 217 -12.61 10.76 27.07
C GLU A 217 -13.88 11.54 27.45
N GLY A 218 -14.90 11.60 26.60
CA GLY A 218 -16.14 12.29 26.96
C GLY A 218 -16.93 11.59 28.06
N LEU A 219 -16.81 10.26 28.21
CA LEU A 219 -17.36 9.54 29.36
C LEU A 219 -16.74 10.04 30.68
N SER A 220 -15.45 10.40 30.67
CA SER A 220 -14.74 10.94 31.84
C SER A 220 -15.16 12.36 32.23
N ILE A 221 -15.76 13.13 31.30
CA ILE A 221 -16.24 14.51 31.50
C ILE A 221 -17.78 14.64 31.40
N GLY A 222 -18.51 13.52 31.40
CA GLY A 222 -19.98 13.49 31.49
C GLY A 222 -20.72 13.75 30.17
N HIS A 223 -20.08 13.55 29.03
CA HIS A 223 -20.73 13.68 27.72
C HIS A 223 -21.80 12.60 27.49
N LYS A 224 -22.87 12.99 26.79
CA LYS A 224 -23.91 12.08 26.33
C LYS A 224 -23.43 11.28 25.10
N PRO A 225 -23.94 10.05 24.91
CA PRO A 225 -23.78 9.33 23.65
C PRO A 225 -24.21 10.21 22.47
N LYS A 226 -23.49 10.12 21.36
CA LYS A 226 -23.87 10.78 20.10
C LYS A 226 -23.32 10.01 18.91
N THR A 227 -23.91 10.25 17.75
CA THR A 227 -23.36 9.77 16.48
C THR A 227 -22.00 10.42 16.23
N GLN A 228 -20.96 9.61 16.10
CA GLN A 228 -19.60 10.09 15.91
C GLN A 228 -19.19 10.04 14.44
N LYS A 229 -18.10 10.72 14.12
CA LYS A 229 -17.55 10.81 12.77
C LYS A 229 -16.36 9.88 12.62
N THR A 230 -16.28 9.19 11.48
CA THR A 230 -15.21 8.29 11.09
C THR A 230 -14.62 8.73 9.77
N ASN A 231 -13.32 8.47 9.61
CA ASN A 231 -12.60 8.71 8.37
C ASN A 231 -11.58 7.60 8.24
N MET A 232 -11.71 6.80 7.18
CA MET A 232 -10.99 5.53 7.03
C MET A 232 -10.32 5.45 5.68
N LEU A 233 -9.09 4.97 5.66
CA LEU A 233 -8.40 4.54 4.45
C LEU A 233 -8.59 3.02 4.33
N LEU A 234 -9.34 2.61 3.33
CA LEU A 234 -9.63 1.21 3.05
C LEU A 234 -8.81 0.73 1.86
N GLY A 235 -8.28 -0.49 1.94
CA GLY A 235 -7.77 -1.21 0.79
C GLY A 235 -8.83 -2.20 0.32
N ILE A 236 -9.25 -2.08 -0.93
CA ILE A 236 -10.23 -2.93 -1.58
C ILE A 236 -9.52 -3.74 -2.66
N LYS A 237 -9.74 -5.05 -2.66
CA LYS A 237 -9.18 -5.96 -3.66
C LYS A 237 -10.16 -7.09 -3.97
N ASP A 238 -10.42 -7.31 -5.24
CA ASP A 238 -11.25 -8.42 -5.76
C ASP A 238 -12.54 -8.68 -4.96
N GLY A 239 -13.32 -7.62 -4.76
CA GLY A 239 -14.63 -7.69 -4.12
C GLY A 239 -14.63 -7.60 -2.59
N VAL A 240 -13.48 -7.51 -1.94
CA VAL A 240 -13.36 -7.52 -0.48
C VAL A 240 -12.51 -6.37 0.05
N VAL A 241 -12.85 -5.92 1.27
CA VAL A 241 -11.98 -5.02 2.04
C VAL A 241 -10.91 -5.85 2.72
N VAL A 242 -9.65 -5.54 2.42
CA VAL A 242 -8.47 -6.32 2.86
C VAL A 242 -7.55 -5.51 3.79
N TYR A 243 -7.76 -4.22 3.86
CA TYR A 243 -7.00 -3.28 4.69
C TYR A 243 -7.93 -2.17 5.21
N ALA A 244 -7.72 -1.72 6.44
CA ALA A 244 -8.43 -0.57 6.99
C ALA A 244 -7.54 0.18 7.99
N SER A 245 -7.39 1.49 7.81
CA SER A 245 -6.75 2.39 8.77
C SER A 245 -7.68 3.54 9.09
N TYR A 246 -7.76 3.89 10.37
CA TYR A 246 -8.64 4.94 10.86
C TYR A 246 -7.86 6.23 11.03
N LYS A 247 -8.47 7.35 10.69
CA LYS A 247 -7.92 8.65 11.01
C LYS A 247 -8.13 8.89 12.49
N LEU A 248 -7.08 9.21 13.23
CA LEU A 248 -7.16 9.48 14.66
C LEU A 248 -7.38 10.96 14.92
N ASN A 249 -6.71 11.83 14.16
CA ASN A 249 -6.74 13.27 14.41
C ASN A 249 -7.56 14.04 13.38
N LYS A 250 -8.30 15.06 13.83
CA LYS A 250 -8.99 16.02 12.95
C LYS A 250 -8.02 17.12 12.56
N GLY A 251 -7.94 17.42 11.26
CA GLY A 251 -7.18 18.56 10.75
C GLY A 251 -8.05 19.82 10.73
N PRO A 252 -7.51 21.01 11.05
CA PRO A 252 -8.30 22.23 11.24
C PRO A 252 -8.81 22.91 9.95
N ALA A 253 -8.42 22.43 8.75
CA ALA A 253 -8.52 23.24 7.53
C ALA A 253 -9.64 22.86 6.52
N ASP A 254 -10.17 21.62 6.54
CA ASP A 254 -11.01 21.11 5.44
C ASP A 254 -12.44 20.69 5.83
N ILE A 255 -12.80 20.74 7.11
CA ILE A 255 -14.13 20.32 7.57
C ILE A 255 -15.03 21.57 7.66
N PRO A 256 -16.21 21.59 7.01
CA PRO A 256 -17.16 22.70 7.14
C PRO A 256 -17.49 23.01 8.60
N GLU A 257 -17.60 24.29 8.96
CA GLU A 257 -17.86 24.71 10.35
C GLU A 257 -19.17 24.11 10.92
N ALA A 258 -20.21 24.03 10.09
CA ALA A 258 -21.49 23.38 10.43
C ALA A 258 -21.35 21.87 10.75
N GLU A 259 -20.24 21.28 10.36
CA GLU A 259 -19.90 19.88 10.58
C GLU A 259 -18.87 19.70 11.71
N LEU A 260 -18.41 20.78 12.35
CA LEU A 260 -17.59 20.68 13.55
C LEU A 260 -18.50 20.39 14.75
N THR A 261 -18.24 19.28 15.42
CA THR A 261 -18.89 18.97 16.69
C THR A 261 -18.21 19.82 17.80
N SER A 262 -18.98 20.32 18.77
CA SER A 262 -18.67 21.35 19.80
C SER A 262 -17.19 21.70 20.11
N MET A 263 -16.92 23.01 20.22
CA MET A 263 -15.59 23.63 20.14
C MET A 263 -14.54 23.26 21.20
N GLU A 264 -14.89 22.70 22.36
CA GLU A 264 -13.93 22.60 23.49
C GLU A 264 -13.40 21.19 23.76
N ALA A 265 -14.09 20.12 23.37
CA ALA A 265 -13.65 18.74 23.64
C ALA A 265 -13.31 17.93 22.38
N GLU A 266 -13.76 18.36 21.21
CA GLU A 266 -13.72 17.57 19.97
C GLU A 266 -12.68 18.06 18.96
N ARG A 267 -11.88 19.05 19.39
CA ARG A 267 -11.04 19.85 18.50
C ARG A 267 -10.00 19.03 17.74
N ASN A 268 -9.62 17.84 18.20
CA ASN A 268 -8.48 17.14 17.64
C ASN A 268 -8.69 15.67 17.26
N THR A 269 -9.83 15.01 17.55
CA THR A 269 -9.94 13.55 17.35
C THR A 269 -11.23 13.08 16.66
N TYR A 270 -11.10 12.07 15.80
CA TYR A 270 -12.22 11.29 15.24
C TYR A 270 -12.73 10.26 16.27
N TRP A 271 -13.78 9.51 15.95
CA TRP A 271 -14.18 8.41 16.82
C TRP A 271 -12.99 7.47 17.08
N GLN A 272 -12.78 7.16 18.35
CA GLN A 272 -11.75 6.23 18.82
C GLN A 272 -12.46 5.20 19.71
N GLY A 273 -13.01 4.15 19.09
CA GLY A 273 -13.55 3.04 19.87
C GLY A 273 -12.45 2.42 20.75
N GLN A 274 -12.77 2.04 22.00
CA GLN A 274 -11.82 1.32 22.87
C GLN A 274 -11.33 0.02 22.21
N ILE A 275 -12.21 -0.64 21.44
CA ILE A 275 -11.94 -1.83 20.64
C ILE A 275 -11.02 -1.54 19.43
N GLU A 276 -11.01 -0.31 18.90
CA GLU A 276 -10.21 0.04 17.72
C GLU A 276 -8.73 0.23 18.06
N ARG A 277 -8.41 0.79 19.24
CA ARG A 277 -7.01 0.95 19.70
C ARG A 277 -6.29 -0.39 19.91
N GLU A 278 -7.01 -1.44 20.31
CA GLU A 278 -6.49 -2.81 20.43
C GLU A 278 -6.35 -3.52 19.07
N LEU A 279 -7.15 -3.14 18.06
CA LEU A 279 -7.11 -3.69 16.69
C LEU A 279 -6.12 -2.98 15.75
N MET A 280 -5.60 -1.82 16.14
CA MET A 280 -4.59 -1.06 15.37
C MET A 280 -3.39 -1.90 14.86
N PRO A 281 -2.80 -2.86 15.60
CA PRO A 281 -1.62 -3.59 15.12
C PRO A 281 -1.88 -4.38 13.84
N LEU A 282 -3.08 -4.94 13.70
CA LEU A 282 -3.46 -5.82 12.59
C LEU A 282 -4.21 -5.09 11.47
N ALA A 283 -4.76 -3.90 11.76
CA ALA A 283 -5.51 -3.09 10.81
C ALA A 283 -4.60 -2.13 10.01
N TYR A 284 -3.62 -1.49 10.66
CA TYR A 284 -2.76 -0.47 10.04
C TYR A 284 -1.59 -1.04 9.24
N PHE A 285 -1.30 -2.33 9.42
CA PHE A 285 -0.24 -3.03 8.72
C PHE A 285 -0.80 -4.24 8.00
N LYS A 286 -0.43 -4.39 6.72
CA LYS A 286 -0.72 -5.59 5.94
C LYS A 286 0.47 -5.96 5.09
N GLN A 287 0.48 -7.22 4.64
CA GLN A 287 1.36 -7.65 3.57
C GLN A 287 0.58 -7.71 2.26
N TYR A 288 1.18 -7.23 1.18
CA TYR A 288 0.67 -7.45 -0.17
C TYR A 288 1.80 -7.98 -1.04
N LYS A 289 1.67 -9.21 -1.53
CA LYS A 289 2.71 -9.93 -2.29
C LYS A 289 4.03 -10.03 -1.53
N GLY A 290 3.96 -10.25 -0.23
CA GLY A 290 5.08 -10.35 0.71
C GLY A 290 5.71 -9.00 1.05
N ILE A 291 5.12 -7.86 0.65
CA ILE A 291 5.63 -6.52 0.93
C ILE A 291 4.78 -5.87 2.03
N THR A 292 5.42 -5.40 3.11
CA THR A 292 4.72 -4.72 4.20
C THR A 292 4.27 -3.31 3.78
N ILE A 293 2.99 -3.03 3.98
CA ILE A 293 2.37 -1.74 3.69
C ILE A 293 1.70 -1.19 4.95
N ALA A 294 1.73 0.14 5.09
CA ALA A 294 0.98 0.86 6.11
C ALA A 294 0.42 2.16 5.56
N GLY A 295 -0.79 2.51 5.97
CA GLY A 295 -1.55 3.65 5.48
C GLY A 295 -1.88 4.65 6.58
N SER A 296 -1.69 5.94 6.29
CA SER A 296 -2.07 7.05 7.17
C SER A 296 -2.87 8.11 6.39
N ILE A 297 -3.61 8.93 7.13
CA ILE A 297 -4.53 9.90 6.53
C ILE A 297 -4.13 11.31 6.98
N CYS A 298 -3.62 12.09 6.02
CA CYS A 298 -3.44 13.53 6.14
C CYS A 298 -2.68 13.96 7.40
N VAL A 299 -3.34 14.64 8.35
CA VAL A 299 -2.73 15.12 9.60
C VAL A 299 -2.09 14.00 10.42
N ASP A 300 -2.59 12.77 10.37
CA ASP A 300 -1.96 11.65 11.09
C ASP A 300 -0.57 11.31 10.55
N ALA A 301 -0.37 11.47 9.24
CA ALA A 301 0.95 11.32 8.64
C ALA A 301 1.89 12.41 9.14
N ALA A 302 1.42 13.66 9.16
CA ALA A 302 2.20 14.80 9.62
C ALA A 302 2.46 14.78 11.13
N GLU A 303 1.57 14.25 11.94
CA GLU A 303 1.78 14.09 13.39
C GLU A 303 2.59 12.83 13.73
N GLY A 304 2.96 12.03 12.73
CA GLY A 304 3.72 10.81 12.92
C GLY A 304 3.00 9.77 13.78
N VAL A 305 1.67 9.67 13.66
CA VAL A 305 0.84 8.73 14.43
C VAL A 305 1.35 7.29 14.26
N LEU A 306 1.69 6.91 13.02
CA LEU A 306 2.20 5.58 12.70
C LEU A 306 3.53 5.27 13.43
N GLY A 307 4.47 6.22 13.47
CA GLY A 307 5.74 6.03 14.17
C GLY A 307 5.59 6.00 15.69
N LYS A 308 4.74 6.88 16.24
CA LYS A 308 4.39 6.86 17.66
C LYS A 308 3.77 5.52 18.06
N TYR A 309 2.94 4.96 17.18
CA TYR A 309 2.34 3.65 17.37
C TYR A 309 3.39 2.53 17.35
N LEU A 310 4.25 2.50 16.33
CA LEU A 310 5.32 1.49 16.22
C LEU A 310 6.26 1.49 17.43
N ARG A 311 6.62 2.66 17.95
CA ARG A 311 7.44 2.78 19.18
C ARG A 311 6.75 2.27 20.44
N LYS A 312 5.42 2.34 20.50
CA LYS A 312 4.65 1.75 21.61
C LYS A 312 4.61 0.23 21.53
N GLN A 313 4.54 -0.32 20.31
CA GLN A 313 4.50 -1.77 20.10
C GLN A 313 5.87 -2.43 20.22
N PHE A 314 6.91 -1.75 19.74
CA PHE A 314 8.28 -2.23 19.72
C PHE A 314 9.16 -1.26 20.52
N ALA A 315 9.52 -1.63 21.74
CA ALA A 315 10.33 -0.78 22.62
C ALA A 315 11.67 -0.38 21.97
N ASP A 316 12.29 -1.29 21.23
CA ASP A 316 13.53 -1.09 20.48
C ASP A 316 13.26 -0.69 19.01
N PHE A 317 12.16 0.03 18.75
CA PHE A 317 11.77 0.40 17.38
C PHE A 317 12.89 1.12 16.63
N ASN A 318 13.34 0.51 15.54
CA ASN A 318 14.09 1.13 14.46
C ASN A 318 13.37 0.86 13.13
N THR A 319 13.43 1.82 12.20
CA THR A 319 12.74 1.73 10.91
C THR A 319 13.28 0.61 10.04
N ASP A 320 14.56 0.23 10.16
CA ASP A 320 15.10 -0.89 9.39
C ASP A 320 14.62 -2.24 9.90
N GLU A 321 14.28 -2.36 11.18
CA GLU A 321 13.82 -3.62 11.75
C GLU A 321 12.30 -3.76 11.68
N PHE A 322 11.58 -2.68 11.97
CA PHE A 322 10.13 -2.70 12.20
C PHE A 322 9.35 -1.70 11.34
N GLY A 323 10.00 -1.06 10.36
CA GLY A 323 9.36 -0.13 9.44
C GLY A 323 8.67 -0.84 8.28
N PRO A 324 7.47 -0.39 7.84
CA PRO A 324 6.85 -0.91 6.63
C PRO A 324 7.66 -0.54 5.39
N ALA A 325 7.71 -1.44 4.40
CA ALA A 325 8.38 -1.19 3.14
C ALA A 325 7.72 -0.04 2.35
N ILE A 326 6.39 0.07 2.43
CA ILE A 326 5.60 1.12 1.77
C ILE A 326 4.74 1.87 2.78
N GLN A 327 4.86 3.19 2.81
CA GLN A 327 3.97 4.09 3.53
C GLN A 327 3.03 4.81 2.55
N ILE A 328 1.73 4.58 2.70
CA ILE A 328 0.67 5.14 1.86
C ILE A 328 0.00 6.29 2.60
N ILE A 329 -0.17 7.41 1.92
CA ILE A 329 -0.74 8.62 2.50
C ILE A 329 -1.88 9.09 1.61
N SER A 330 -3.07 9.12 2.19
CA SER A 330 -4.25 9.73 1.59
C SER A 330 -4.46 11.09 2.26
N SER A 331 -4.31 12.18 1.52
CA SER A 331 -4.35 13.54 2.08
C SER A 331 -5.32 14.45 1.35
N SER A 332 -5.77 15.52 2.01
CA SER A 332 -6.51 16.65 1.40
C SER A 332 -5.86 18.00 1.73
N SER A 333 -5.51 18.24 2.99
CA SER A 333 -4.88 19.51 3.44
C SER A 333 -3.41 19.35 3.78
N MET A 334 -3.08 18.32 4.55
CA MET A 334 -1.73 18.10 5.06
C MET A 334 -1.08 16.91 4.38
N ALA A 335 0.07 17.18 3.79
CA ALA A 335 0.95 16.23 3.13
C ALA A 335 2.29 16.21 3.87
N LEU A 336 3.05 15.12 3.74
CA LEU A 336 4.41 15.15 4.24
C LEU A 336 5.24 16.20 3.46
N PRO A 337 6.10 16.96 4.14
CA PRO A 337 6.99 17.91 3.50
C PRO A 337 8.19 17.19 2.85
N ILE A 338 7.93 16.36 1.83
CA ILE A 338 8.92 15.46 1.18
C ILE A 338 9.98 16.24 0.34
N PHE A 339 10.08 17.55 0.54
CA PHE A 339 11.18 18.39 0.06
C PHE A 339 12.30 18.57 1.11
N LYS A 340 12.02 18.25 2.37
CA LYS A 340 13.01 18.25 3.47
C LYS A 340 13.84 16.97 3.44
N LYS A 341 14.98 16.95 4.13
CA LYS A 341 15.67 15.69 4.44
C LYS A 341 14.99 14.98 5.60
N ARG A 342 15.20 13.66 5.71
CA ARG A 342 14.61 12.84 6.77
C ARG A 342 14.99 13.34 8.18
N GLN A 343 16.25 13.67 8.42
CA GLN A 343 16.71 14.28 9.68
C GLN A 343 16.05 15.63 10.05
N GLU A 344 15.44 16.33 9.09
CA GLU A 344 14.74 17.61 9.31
C GLU A 344 13.23 17.42 9.58
N MET A 345 12.77 16.17 9.57
CA MET A 345 11.40 15.76 9.82
C MET A 345 11.28 15.15 11.22
N ASP A 346 10.06 15.10 11.76
CA ASP A 346 9.83 14.34 12.99
C ASP A 346 10.11 12.85 12.70
N PRO A 347 10.89 12.16 13.54
CA PRO A 347 11.30 10.77 13.29
C PRO A 347 10.14 9.76 13.27
N ASN A 348 8.92 10.19 13.64
CA ASN A 348 7.72 9.38 13.58
C ASN A 348 6.90 9.61 12.30
N GLN A 349 7.21 10.64 11.50
CA GLN A 349 6.50 10.95 10.24
C GLN A 349 6.82 9.96 9.13
N VAL A 350 8.10 9.56 9.01
CA VAL A 350 8.57 8.61 8.00
C VAL A 350 9.14 7.38 8.69
N VAL A 351 8.42 6.27 8.55
CA VAL A 351 8.73 5.03 9.27
C VAL A 351 9.26 3.91 8.36
N THR A 352 9.44 4.17 7.07
CA THR A 352 10.02 3.20 6.14
C THR A 352 11.51 2.97 6.42
N PRO A 353 12.11 1.82 6.06
CA PRO A 353 13.54 1.57 6.22
C PRO A 353 14.45 2.68 5.68
N GLN A 354 15.62 2.85 6.30
CA GLN A 354 16.74 3.68 5.86
C GLN A 354 17.77 2.85 5.07
N ILE A 355 18.00 1.60 5.51
CA ILE A 355 18.86 0.64 4.83
C ILE A 355 18.08 0.08 3.64
N SER A 356 18.70 0.14 2.46
CA SER A 356 18.03 -0.11 1.18
C SER A 356 17.00 0.97 0.85
N GLN A 357 15.92 0.63 0.14
CA GLN A 357 14.92 1.60 -0.29
C GLN A 357 13.57 1.35 0.40
N GLY A 358 12.94 2.44 0.86
CA GLY A 358 11.52 2.48 1.21
C GLY A 358 10.71 3.24 0.16
N LEU A 359 9.38 3.17 0.23
CA LEU A 359 8.50 3.91 -0.67
C LEU A 359 7.44 4.71 0.08
N ILE A 360 7.24 5.96 -0.32
CA ILE A 360 6.10 6.77 0.11
C ILE A 360 5.20 7.01 -1.10
N ILE A 361 3.93 6.63 -1.01
CA ILE A 361 2.90 6.92 -2.02
C ILE A 361 1.95 7.94 -1.42
N GLN A 362 1.83 9.12 -2.04
CA GLN A 362 0.93 10.17 -1.55
C GLN A 362 -0.09 10.54 -2.64
N ALA A 363 -1.37 10.40 -2.33
CA ALA A 363 -2.47 10.89 -3.14
C ALA A 363 -3.11 12.08 -2.43
N ASP A 364 -3.08 13.25 -3.06
CA ASP A 364 -3.44 14.51 -2.44
C ASP A 364 -4.69 15.15 -3.06
N GLY A 365 -5.55 15.59 -2.16
CA GLY A 365 -6.87 16.16 -2.41
C GLY A 365 -6.89 17.69 -2.48
N HIS A 366 -5.74 18.35 -2.48
CA HIS A 366 -5.72 19.81 -2.44
C HIS A 366 -5.93 20.41 -3.83
N ASP A 367 -6.49 21.63 -3.86
CA ASP A 367 -6.64 22.44 -5.07
C ASP A 367 -5.31 22.74 -5.80
N LYS A 368 -4.16 22.40 -5.20
CA LYS A 368 -2.82 22.52 -5.80
C LYS A 368 -2.30 21.11 -6.10
N LEU A 369 -2.63 20.60 -7.28
CA LEU A 369 -2.38 19.25 -7.82
C LEU A 369 -0.90 18.76 -7.86
N LYS A 370 0.04 19.41 -7.18
CA LYS A 370 1.49 19.11 -7.23
C LYS A 370 2.03 18.36 -6.01
N ARG A 371 1.17 17.92 -5.09
CA ARG A 371 1.57 17.22 -3.86
C ARG A 371 1.40 15.71 -3.93
N SER A 372 0.77 15.21 -4.98
CA SER A 372 0.68 13.77 -5.23
C SER A 372 1.95 13.23 -5.88
N GLY A 373 2.17 11.94 -5.64
CA GLY A 373 3.12 11.14 -6.38
C GLY A 373 3.73 10.03 -5.56
N VAL A 374 4.91 9.60 -6.00
CA VAL A 374 5.65 8.52 -5.35
C VAL A 374 7.08 8.96 -5.10
N TRP A 375 7.58 8.69 -3.90
CA TRP A 375 8.93 9.01 -3.48
C TRP A 375 9.65 7.75 -3.01
N LEU A 376 10.85 7.58 -3.52
CA LEU A 376 11.80 6.61 -3.02
C LEU A 376 12.49 7.21 -1.78
N VAL A 377 12.55 6.44 -0.70
CA VAL A 377 13.29 6.79 0.51
C VAL A 377 14.63 6.08 0.42
N GLU A 378 15.71 6.85 0.26
CA GLU A 378 17.08 6.33 0.13
C GLU A 378 17.96 7.00 1.19
N GLY A 379 18.14 6.31 2.32
CA GLY A 379 18.75 6.86 3.52
C GLY A 379 18.00 8.10 4.03
N GLU A 380 18.65 9.27 3.90
CA GLU A 380 18.14 10.57 4.34
C GLU A 380 17.37 11.35 3.26
N ASN A 381 17.41 10.86 2.00
CA ASN A 381 16.87 11.57 0.86
C ASN A 381 15.52 11.01 0.43
N PHE A 382 14.66 11.89 -0.06
CA PHE A 382 13.41 11.53 -0.71
C PHE A 382 13.46 11.90 -2.19
N ILE A 383 13.46 10.89 -3.05
CA ILE A 383 13.61 11.07 -4.50
C ILE A 383 12.24 10.88 -5.14
N ARG A 384 11.61 11.99 -5.57
CA ARG A 384 10.34 11.92 -6.32
C ARG A 384 10.57 11.16 -7.61
N GLN A 385 9.79 10.12 -7.82
CA GLN A 385 9.82 9.33 -9.04
C GLN A 385 9.14 10.09 -10.18
N LYS A 386 9.68 9.97 -11.39
CA LYS A 386 9.05 10.54 -12.58
C LYS A 386 7.86 9.65 -12.97
N ALA A 387 6.69 10.26 -13.16
CA ALA A 387 5.54 9.54 -13.69
C ALA A 387 5.86 8.99 -15.09
N ALA A 388 5.57 7.72 -15.31
CA ALA A 388 5.73 7.08 -16.60
C ALA A 388 4.61 7.49 -17.57
N SER A 389 3.43 7.81 -17.05
CA SER A 389 2.34 8.44 -17.81
C SER A 389 1.43 9.25 -16.90
N THR A 390 0.88 10.33 -17.43
CA THR A 390 -0.06 11.21 -16.74
C THR A 390 -1.26 11.45 -17.64
N THR A 391 -2.47 11.49 -17.06
CA THR A 391 -3.67 11.93 -17.75
C THR A 391 -4.48 12.87 -16.86
N VAL A 392 -5.24 13.76 -17.49
CA VAL A 392 -6.24 14.58 -16.82
C VAL A 392 -7.57 14.21 -17.46
N LEU A 393 -8.52 13.79 -16.63
CA LEU A 393 -9.86 13.41 -17.05
C LEU A 393 -10.75 14.65 -17.16
N ASP A 394 -11.90 14.50 -17.84
CA ASP A 394 -12.83 15.61 -18.11
C ASP A 394 -13.41 16.24 -16.83
N ASP A 395 -13.44 15.49 -15.74
CA ASP A 395 -13.85 15.94 -14.41
C ASP A 395 -12.74 16.69 -13.62
N GLY A 396 -11.59 16.92 -14.26
CA GLY A 396 -10.45 17.62 -13.69
C GLY A 396 -9.54 16.76 -12.80
N VAL A 397 -9.82 15.46 -12.68
CA VAL A 397 -8.95 14.53 -11.94
C VAL A 397 -7.66 14.30 -12.70
N CYS A 398 -6.53 14.43 -11.99
CA CYS A 398 -5.21 14.09 -12.51
C CYS A 398 -4.81 12.70 -12.00
N ILE A 399 -4.42 11.82 -12.91
CA ILE A 399 -3.90 10.48 -12.59
C ILE A 399 -2.45 10.42 -13.09
N GLU A 400 -1.53 10.22 -12.16
CA GLU A 400 -0.13 9.91 -12.45
C GLU A 400 0.11 8.41 -12.25
N SER A 401 0.75 7.75 -13.20
CA SER A 401 1.11 6.33 -13.14
C SER A 401 2.62 6.16 -13.13
N TYR A 402 3.11 5.19 -12.35
CA TYR A 402 4.52 4.96 -12.06
C TYR A 402 4.86 3.48 -12.25
N SER A 403 6.09 3.24 -12.70
CA SER A 403 6.72 1.92 -12.74
C SER A 403 8.07 2.03 -12.06
N ILE A 404 8.17 1.48 -10.86
CA ILE A 404 9.30 1.72 -9.97
C ILE A 404 9.99 0.39 -9.70
N SER A 405 11.29 0.32 -10.01
CA SER A 405 12.16 -0.74 -9.53
C SER A 405 12.70 -0.30 -8.18
N VAL A 406 12.35 -1.03 -7.12
CA VAL A 406 12.77 -0.71 -5.76
C VAL A 406 13.42 -1.92 -5.11
N ASN A 407 14.47 -1.68 -4.33
CA ASN A 407 15.16 -2.68 -3.55
C ASN A 407 14.67 -2.62 -2.09
N LEU A 408 13.64 -3.40 -1.79
CA LEU A 408 12.96 -3.39 -0.50
C LEU A 408 13.69 -4.26 0.52
N LEU A 409 13.70 -3.83 1.77
CA LEU A 409 14.27 -4.59 2.88
C LEU A 409 13.21 -5.56 3.45
N HIS A 410 13.54 -6.84 3.47
CA HIS A 410 12.76 -7.84 4.20
C HIS A 410 13.21 -7.84 5.66
N ASN A 411 12.49 -7.09 6.50
CA ASN A 411 12.83 -6.89 7.91
C ASN A 411 11.96 -7.71 8.88
N LYS A 412 12.20 -7.53 10.19
CA LYS A 412 11.49 -8.28 11.24
C LYS A 412 9.98 -8.02 11.20
N LEU A 413 9.51 -6.86 10.75
CA LEU A 413 8.08 -6.55 10.65
C LEU A 413 7.31 -7.62 9.86
N HIS A 414 7.92 -8.21 8.82
CA HIS A 414 7.29 -9.26 8.01
C HIS A 414 6.85 -10.48 8.83
N ASP A 415 7.52 -10.78 9.93
CA ASP A 415 7.17 -11.91 10.81
C ASP A 415 6.03 -11.56 11.79
N TYR A 416 5.74 -10.27 11.99
CA TYR A 416 4.69 -9.78 12.91
C TYR A 416 3.39 -9.42 12.20
N VAL A 417 3.46 -9.00 10.94
CA VAL A 417 2.27 -8.65 10.17
C VAL A 417 1.59 -9.94 9.72
N GLY A 418 0.27 -10.04 9.94
CA GLY A 418 -0.52 -11.22 9.59
C GLY A 418 -0.52 -11.56 8.09
N ASP A 419 -1.36 -12.54 7.73
CA ASP A 419 -1.43 -13.13 6.38
C ASP A 419 -1.49 -12.08 5.24
N ASP A 420 -0.91 -12.45 4.10
CA ASP A 420 -0.90 -11.62 2.90
C ASP A 420 -2.32 -11.32 2.42
N ILE A 421 -2.53 -10.14 1.84
CA ILE A 421 -3.80 -9.74 1.22
C ILE A 421 -4.25 -10.75 0.13
N ASP A 422 -3.32 -11.41 -0.56
CA ASP A 422 -3.63 -12.46 -1.55
C ASP A 422 -3.86 -13.85 -0.91
N ASP A 423 -3.60 -14.01 0.39
CA ASP A 423 -3.85 -15.23 1.14
C ASP A 423 -5.29 -15.25 1.64
N ARG A 424 -6.22 -15.64 0.77
CA ARG A 424 -7.60 -15.89 1.19
C ARG A 424 -7.62 -17.08 2.16
N PRO A 425 -8.21 -16.96 3.36
CA PRO A 425 -8.64 -18.14 4.09
C PRO A 425 -9.65 -18.86 3.19
N LYS A 426 -9.40 -20.14 2.88
CA LYS A 426 -10.42 -20.98 2.26
C LYS A 426 -11.67 -20.83 3.13
N ALA A 427 -12.75 -20.30 2.56
CA ALA A 427 -14.04 -20.30 3.23
C ALA A 427 -14.29 -21.75 3.67
N SER A 428 -14.27 -21.98 4.98
CA SER A 428 -14.73 -23.22 5.57
C SER A 428 -16.17 -23.40 5.08
N LYS A 429 -16.36 -24.39 4.19
CA LYS A 429 -17.69 -24.77 3.71
C LYS A 429 -18.57 -25.24 4.86
#